data_AF-A0A7J6EIF6-F1
#
_entry.id   AF-A0A7J6EIF6-F1
#
_cell.length_a   1.000
_cell.length_b   1.000
_cell.length_c   1.000
_cell.angle_alpha   90.00
_cell.angle_beta   90.00
_cell.angle_gamma   90.00
#
_symmetry.space_group_name_H-M   'P 1'
#
loop_
_entity.id
_entity.type
_entity.pdbx_description
1 polymer ?
#
loop_
_entity_poly.entity_id
_entity_poly.type
_entity_poly.pdbx_seq_one_letter_code
_entity_poly.pdbx_strand_id
1 'polypeptide(L)'
;MDTEICTGLEKEKRKELKMADEFCPGAGKSSWPELVGKNGEEAVKTIEKENEDVKAIIVVKGTDVTGDFDCGRVRVWVNESGIVYLVPTIG
;
A
#
# COMPACT_ATOMS: atom_id res chain seq x y z
N MET A 1 23.88 -28.63 2.93
CA MET A 1 24.10 -27.71 1.81
C MET A 1 22.73 -27.67 1.16
N ASP A 2 21.84 -26.71 1.43
CA ASP A 2 21.99 -25.29 1.09
C ASP A 2 21.19 -24.36 2.00
N THR A 3 21.63 -24.17 3.25
CA THR A 3 21.05 -23.18 4.16
C THR A 3 21.44 -21.73 3.81
N GLU A 4 22.29 -21.52 2.80
CA GLU A 4 22.87 -20.20 2.47
C GLU A 4 22.03 -19.39 1.48
N ILE A 5 21.13 -20.01 0.70
CA ILE A 5 20.28 -19.30 -0.27
C ILE A 5 19.16 -18.50 0.45
N CYS A 6 18.66 -18.98 1.58
CA CYS A 6 17.56 -18.32 2.31
C CYS A 6 17.95 -16.93 2.85
N THR A 7 19.20 -16.73 3.25
CA THR A 7 19.64 -15.47 3.89
C THR A 7 19.77 -14.29 2.92
N GLY A 8 19.91 -14.55 1.62
CA GLY A 8 20.01 -13.51 0.60
C GLY A 8 18.68 -12.80 0.33
N LEU A 9 17.59 -13.56 0.24
CA LEU A 9 16.23 -13.05 0.00
C LEU A 9 15.72 -12.20 1.18
N GLU A 10 16.12 -12.53 2.41
CA GLU A 10 15.75 -11.78 3.62
C GLU A 10 16.50 -10.45 3.73
N LYS A 11 17.75 -10.37 3.25
CA LYS A 11 18.55 -9.13 3.28
C LYS A 11 18.03 -8.11 2.27
N GLU A 12 17.62 -8.55 1.07
CA GLU A 12 17.02 -7.69 0.06
C GLU A 12 15.66 -7.15 0.55
N LYS A 13 14.80 -8.01 1.13
CA LYS A 13 13.53 -7.60 1.76
C LYS A 13 13.70 -6.60 2.90
N ARG A 14 14.76 -6.73 3.73
CA ARG A 14 15.06 -5.75 4.79
C ARG A 14 15.50 -4.39 4.23
N LYS A 15 16.07 -4.35 3.03
CA LYS A 15 16.47 -3.10 2.38
C LYS A 15 15.25 -2.36 1.80
N GLU A 16 14.31 -3.09 1.20
CA GLU A 16 13.02 -2.55 0.77
C GLU A 16 12.18 -2.04 1.96
N LEU A 17 12.14 -2.79 3.06
CA LEU A 17 11.41 -2.40 4.27
C LEU A 17 11.96 -1.11 4.90
N LYS A 18 13.29 -0.89 4.84
CA LYS A 18 13.93 0.33 5.35
C LYS A 18 13.61 1.58 4.54
N MET A 19 13.34 1.47 3.24
CA MET A 19 13.04 2.63 2.39
C MET A 19 11.62 3.17 2.61
N ALA A 20 10.66 2.31 2.97
CA ALA A 20 9.29 2.72 3.29
C ALA A 20 9.19 3.49 4.62
N ASP A 21 10.04 3.14 5.59
CA ASP A 21 10.13 3.79 6.90
C ASP A 21 10.81 5.18 6.83
N GLU A 22 11.59 5.46 5.78
CA GLU A 22 12.32 6.73 5.67
C GLU A 22 11.41 7.91 5.27
N PHE A 23 10.29 7.62 4.57
CA PHE A 23 9.38 8.66 4.07
C PHE A 23 8.18 8.90 4.99
N CYS A 24 7.74 7.86 5.70
CA CYS A 24 6.71 7.95 6.74
C CYS A 24 7.18 7.14 7.96
N PRO A 25 8.04 7.73 8.81
CA PRO A 25 8.65 7.00 9.92
C PRO A 25 7.59 6.51 10.89
N GLY A 26 7.61 5.20 11.15
CA GLY A 26 6.68 4.55 12.07
C GLY A 26 5.24 4.35 11.54
N ALA A 27 4.94 4.64 10.27
CA ALA A 27 3.60 4.48 9.70
C ALA A 27 3.17 3.01 9.50
N GLY A 28 3.91 2.03 10.03
CA GLY A 28 3.54 0.61 9.95
C GLY A 28 3.48 0.10 8.51
N LYS A 29 2.41 -0.64 8.18
CA LYS A 29 2.20 -1.18 6.83
C LYS A 29 1.85 -0.04 5.87
N SER A 30 2.60 0.09 4.78
CA SER A 30 2.49 1.21 3.84
C SER A 30 2.07 0.83 2.42
N SER A 31 1.88 -0.46 2.15
CA SER A 31 1.44 -0.96 0.84
C SER A 31 0.58 -2.23 0.98
N TRP A 32 -0.35 -2.40 0.04
CA TRP A 32 -1.33 -3.50 0.06
C TRP A 32 -1.45 -4.21 -1.30
N PRO A 33 -0.40 -4.90 -1.77
CA PRO A 33 -0.42 -5.58 -3.07
C PRO A 33 -1.51 -6.64 -3.20
N GLU A 34 -1.93 -7.26 -2.09
CA GLU A 34 -2.99 -8.27 -2.03
C GLU A 34 -4.41 -7.74 -2.31
N LEU A 35 -4.60 -6.41 -2.29
CA LEU A 35 -5.89 -5.78 -2.53
C LEU A 35 -6.15 -5.50 -4.02
N VAL A 36 -5.15 -5.65 -4.88
CA VAL A 36 -5.35 -5.55 -6.33
C VAL A 36 -6.30 -6.65 -6.79
N GLY A 37 -7.34 -6.27 -7.53
CA GLY A 37 -8.41 -7.17 -7.97
C GLY A 37 -9.57 -7.32 -6.97
N LYS A 38 -9.49 -6.69 -5.79
CA LYS A 38 -10.59 -6.66 -4.80
C LYS A 38 -11.54 -5.50 -5.03
N ASN A 39 -12.70 -5.56 -4.37
CA ASN A 39 -13.63 -4.44 -4.35
C ASN A 39 -13.03 -3.25 -3.57
N GLY A 40 -13.21 -2.03 -4.07
CA GLY A 40 -12.66 -0.83 -3.43
C GLY A 40 -13.13 -0.60 -1.99
N GLU A 41 -14.38 -0.91 -1.66
CA GLU A 41 -14.90 -0.76 -0.29
C GLU A 41 -14.31 -1.81 0.66
N GLU A 42 -14.10 -3.03 0.17
CA GLU A 42 -13.40 -4.08 0.92
C GLU A 42 -11.94 -3.69 1.17
N ALA A 43 -11.30 -3.08 0.15
CA ALA A 43 -9.93 -2.61 0.27
C ALA A 43 -9.80 -1.48 1.30
N VAL A 44 -10.70 -0.49 1.30
CA VAL A 44 -10.73 0.58 2.31
C VAL A 44 -10.80 0.00 3.72
N LYS A 45 -11.76 -0.89 3.98
CA LYS A 45 -11.93 -1.52 5.30
C LYS A 45 -10.71 -2.31 5.74
N THR A 46 -10.05 -2.99 4.80
CA THR A 46 -8.83 -3.76 5.09
C THR A 46 -7.68 -2.83 5.45
N ILE A 47 -7.48 -1.74 4.69
CA ILE A 47 -6.41 -0.77 4.92
C ILE A 47 -6.55 -0.10 6.29
N GLU A 48 -7.72 0.47 6.58
CA GLU A 48 -7.97 1.17 7.85
C GLU A 48 -7.91 0.24 9.06
N LYS A 49 -8.17 -1.05 8.86
CA LYS A 49 -8.03 -2.08 9.91
C LYS A 49 -6.57 -2.49 10.15
N GLU A 50 -5.77 -2.57 9.10
CA GLU A 50 -4.37 -2.98 9.20
C GLU A 50 -3.44 -1.82 9.58
N ASN A 51 -3.87 -0.59 9.31
CA ASN A 51 -3.17 0.62 9.67
C ASN A 51 -4.20 1.70 10.07
N GLU A 52 -4.39 1.86 11.38
CA GLU A 52 -5.34 2.82 11.95
C GLU A 52 -4.88 4.28 11.82
N ASP A 53 -3.60 4.50 11.48
CA ASP A 53 -3.01 5.84 11.31
C ASP A 53 -3.27 6.43 9.92
N VAL A 54 -3.86 5.66 8.99
CA VAL A 54 -4.14 6.09 7.63
C VAL A 54 -5.62 6.10 7.31
N LYS A 55 -6.00 7.02 6.43
CA LYS A 55 -7.34 7.12 5.85
C LYS A 55 -7.32 6.64 4.41
N ALA A 56 -8.16 5.65 4.10
CA ALA A 56 -8.27 5.13 2.74
C ALA A 56 -9.38 5.87 1.96
N ILE A 57 -9.06 6.33 0.75
CA ILE A 57 -9.99 7.09 -0.09
C ILE A 57 -10.09 6.40 -1.46
N ILE A 58 -11.31 6.06 -1.86
CA ILE A 58 -11.56 5.49 -3.20
C ILE A 58 -11.44 6.58 -4.24
N VAL A 59 -10.63 6.32 -5.26
CA VAL A 59 -10.44 7.21 -6.41
C VAL A 59 -10.74 6.44 -7.69
N VAL A 60 -11.72 6.93 -8.46
CA VAL A 60 -12.06 6.32 -9.75
C VAL A 60 -10.96 6.63 -10.76
N LYS A 61 -10.65 5.65 -11.62
CA LYS A 61 -9.71 5.80 -12.72
C LYS A 61 -10.06 7.02 -13.58
N GLY A 62 -9.07 7.88 -13.83
CA GLY A 62 -9.24 9.09 -14.62
C GLY A 62 -9.65 10.33 -13.82
N THR A 63 -9.89 10.20 -12.51
CA THR A 63 -10.09 11.35 -11.63
C THR A 63 -8.77 12.09 -11.39
N ASP A 64 -8.75 13.38 -11.69
CA ASP A 64 -7.63 14.26 -11.33
C ASP A 64 -7.59 14.48 -9.81
N VAL A 65 -6.45 14.17 -9.22
CA VAL A 65 -6.18 14.36 -7.79
C VAL A 65 -4.94 15.22 -7.60
N THR A 66 -4.85 15.90 -6.47
CA THR A 66 -3.69 16.70 -6.10
C THR A 66 -2.46 15.80 -5.90
N GLY A 67 -1.28 16.28 -6.29
CA GLY A 67 -0.01 15.54 -6.14
C GLY A 67 0.69 15.75 -4.80
N ASP A 68 -0.02 16.28 -3.79
CA ASP A 68 0.49 16.40 -2.43
C ASP A 68 0.76 15.02 -1.85
N PHE A 69 1.84 14.86 -1.09
CA PHE A 69 2.14 13.60 -0.41
C PHE A 69 1.69 13.66 1.05
N ASP A 70 0.90 12.68 1.49
CA ASP A 70 0.38 12.60 2.86
C ASP A 70 0.57 11.19 3.45
N CYS A 71 1.34 11.09 4.54
CA CYS A 71 1.57 9.84 5.26
C CYS A 71 0.30 9.24 5.87
N GLY A 72 -0.71 10.07 6.14
CA GLY A 72 -2.00 9.64 6.70
C GLY A 72 -3.02 9.24 5.64
N ARG A 73 -2.63 9.12 4.37
CA ARG A 73 -3.56 8.87 3.27
C ARG A 73 -3.15 7.68 2.42
N VAL A 74 -4.14 6.89 2.01
CA VAL A 74 -3.99 5.85 1.00
C VAL A 74 -5.06 6.05 -0.08
N ARG A 75 -4.63 6.19 -1.34
CA ARG A 75 -5.55 6.27 -2.48
C ARG A 75 -5.82 4.87 -3.04
N VAL A 76 -7.07 4.44 -2.95
CA VAL A 76 -7.56 3.17 -3.47
C VAL A 76 -8.10 3.41 -4.88
N TRP A 77 -7.24 3.19 -5.87
CA TRP A 77 -7.57 3.40 -7.27
C TRP A 77 -8.41 2.26 -7.83
N VAL A 78 -9.65 2.58 -8.21
CA VAL A 78 -10.61 1.61 -8.75
C VAL A 78 -10.93 1.88 -10.22
N ASN A 79 -11.19 0.81 -10.97
CA ASN A 79 -11.74 0.92 -12.33
C ASN A 79 -13.26 1.22 -12.28
N GLU A 80 -13.89 1.32 -13.46
CA GLU A 80 -15.33 1.58 -13.60
C GLU A 80 -16.22 0.52 -12.93
N SER A 81 -15.69 -0.69 -12.69
CA SER A 81 -16.38 -1.77 -11.99
C SER A 81 -16.16 -1.75 -10.47
N GLY A 82 -15.50 -0.71 -9.93
CA GLY A 82 -15.19 -0.60 -8.51
C GLY A 82 -14.09 -1.57 -8.04
N ILE A 83 -13.31 -2.13 -8.97
CA ILE A 83 -12.22 -3.06 -8.67
C ILE A 83 -10.90 -2.32 -8.61
N VAL A 84 -10.14 -2.57 -7.54
CA VAL A 84 -8.81 -2.01 -7.33
C VAL A 84 -7.86 -2.48 -8.43
N TYR A 85 -7.27 -1.54 -9.17
CA TYR A 85 -6.38 -1.87 -10.30
C TYR A 85 -4.92 -1.42 -10.08
N LEU A 86 -4.65 -0.60 -9.07
CA LEU A 86 -3.29 -0.26 -8.63
C LEU A 86 -3.10 -0.70 -7.18
N VAL A 87 -1.85 -1.02 -6.84
CA VAL A 87 -1.47 -1.32 -5.45
C VAL A 87 -1.75 -0.07 -4.60
N PRO A 88 -2.60 -0.14 -3.57
CA PRO A 88 -2.77 0.94 -2.63
C PRO A 88 -1.47 1.14 -1.86
N THR A 89 -0.99 2.38 -1.82
CA THR A 89 0.20 2.79 -1.07
C THR A 89 -0.07 4.09 -0.34
N ILE A 90 0.64 4.30 0.77
CA ILE A 90 0.62 5.58 1.47
C ILE A 90 1.11 6.70 0.54
N GLY A 91 0.39 7.83 0.52
CA GLY A 91 0.76 9.06 -0.17
C GLY A 91 -0.36 10.00 -0.57
#